data_AF-A0A519LE61-F1
#
_entry.id   AF-A0A519LE61-F1
#
_cell.length_a   1.000
_cell.length_b   1.000
_cell.length_c   1.000
_cell.angle_alpha   90.00
_cell.angle_beta   90.00
_cell.angle_gamma   90.00
#
_symmetry.space_group_name_H-M   'P 1'
#
loop_
_entity.id
_entity.type
_entity.pdbx_description
1 polymer ?
#
loop_
_entity_poly.entity_id
_entity_poly.type
_entity_poly.pdbx_seq_one_letter_code
_entity_poly.pdbx_strand_id
1 'polypeptide(L)'
;MTKDQPIEFPDDFFDPPQHRPPWWPDDPVLRRALDWFKAKIPEQRWKRRRLAAAERLYRATLRDLAPGDRGRLFNAADTMGWYLFTAEASLDHIQNYDFTWGSRVVPVFLAIGRDLDHLKEVAGIEDRLDRLLNGEKAQPNGALFEMLVAIAYRKRGATVCFVPETPGRGRTYDLRVEMDGVTFAVECKRMEVGDYGEAERDIMRQKWGPLAVTFAEFGRSVFADLHFYVPLADIPEDYLRARAIAYRMGGERGETWDDAIGRGVIRPLDLTRLAEALETTIVGASSTRLIELLTGDYVRNGAYSTILHTTASANPRYVEGCDLAVVMRWATDAPAAVDAKARDIKRKLFEANDQLADDLPGVIHIGWEAVEGDHVEAARNAKILETAAEFDPRGKPLEFVYCHYLVPEVPPDETWAFDETTQWLPIRPDRLTPMTDLFLITPPEAHMRHGGHWLASRR
;
A
#
# COMPACT_ATOMS: atom_id res chain seq x y z
N MET A 1 -0.84 -28.63 -15.29
CA MET A 1 -1.42 -27.71 -16.28
C MET A 1 -0.26 -27.03 -17.00
N THR A 2 -0.29 -26.95 -18.33
CA THR A 2 0.73 -26.22 -19.11
C THR A 2 0.43 -24.72 -19.07
N LYS A 3 1.48 -23.89 -19.12
CA LYS A 3 1.44 -22.42 -19.00
C LYS A 3 0.47 -21.69 -19.95
N ASP A 4 0.01 -22.37 -21.00
CA ASP A 4 -0.82 -21.79 -22.07
C ASP A 4 -2.30 -22.18 -22.02
N GLN A 5 -2.74 -23.01 -21.06
CA GLN A 5 -4.17 -23.28 -20.90
C GLN A 5 -4.86 -22.17 -20.09
N PRO A 6 -6.00 -21.62 -20.54
CA PRO A 6 -6.80 -20.69 -19.75
C PRO A 6 -7.21 -21.35 -18.43
N ILE A 7 -7.19 -20.60 -17.33
CA ILE A 7 -7.82 -21.06 -16.09
C ILE A 7 -9.33 -21.01 -16.32
N GLU A 8 -9.98 -22.17 -16.29
CA GLU A 8 -11.45 -22.24 -16.28
C GLU A 8 -11.94 -21.93 -14.87
N PHE A 9 -12.77 -20.88 -14.76
CA PHE A 9 -13.45 -20.52 -13.54
C PHE A 9 -14.89 -21.05 -13.58
N PRO A 10 -15.44 -21.52 -12.44
CA PRO A 10 -16.86 -21.81 -12.32
C PRO A 10 -17.74 -20.62 -12.73
N ASP A 11 -18.96 -20.88 -13.22
CA ASP A 11 -19.88 -19.82 -13.65
C ASP A 11 -20.24 -18.85 -12.51
N ASP A 12 -20.29 -19.36 -11.27
CA ASP A 12 -20.60 -18.63 -10.04
C ASP A 12 -19.36 -18.04 -9.34
N PHE A 13 -18.18 -18.09 -9.98
CA PHE A 13 -16.91 -17.73 -9.34
C PHE A 13 -16.85 -16.28 -8.82
N PHE A 14 -17.60 -15.38 -9.43
CA PHE A 14 -17.71 -13.97 -9.03
C PHE A 14 -19.02 -13.64 -8.32
N ASP A 15 -19.88 -14.63 -8.13
CA ASP A 15 -21.19 -14.40 -7.55
C ASP A 15 -21.12 -14.52 -6.02
N PRO A 16 -21.83 -13.65 -5.29
CA PRO A 16 -22.01 -13.83 -3.86
C PRO A 16 -22.81 -15.11 -3.59
N PRO A 17 -22.74 -15.68 -2.39
CA PRO A 17 -23.60 -16.79 -2.01
C PRO A 17 -25.07 -16.37 -2.15
N GLN A 18 -25.92 -17.31 -2.59
CA GLN A 18 -27.35 -17.08 -2.77
C GLN A 18 -28.02 -16.48 -1.52
N HIS A 19 -27.53 -16.86 -0.34
CA HIS A 19 -27.93 -16.28 0.94
C HIS A 19 -26.68 -15.69 1.60
N ARG A 20 -26.62 -14.36 1.68
CA ARG A 20 -25.55 -13.66 2.38
C ARG A 20 -25.72 -13.84 3.89
N PRO A 21 -24.77 -14.45 4.59
CA PRO A 21 -24.82 -14.55 6.04
C PRO A 21 -24.71 -13.15 6.69
N PRO A 22 -25.12 -12.98 7.96
CA PRO A 22 -25.08 -11.67 8.64
C PRO A 22 -23.70 -11.02 8.72
N TRP A 23 -22.64 -11.83 8.63
CA TRP A 23 -21.24 -11.38 8.64
C TRP A 23 -20.69 -11.07 7.23
N TRP A 24 -21.48 -11.28 6.18
CA TRP A 24 -21.03 -11.02 4.81
C TRP A 24 -20.83 -9.51 4.62
N PRO A 25 -19.66 -9.07 4.13
CA PRO A 25 -19.41 -7.65 3.92
C PRO A 25 -20.26 -7.15 2.76
N ASP A 26 -21.22 -6.26 3.05
CA ASP A 26 -22.01 -5.56 2.05
C ASP A 26 -22.09 -4.07 2.40
N ASP A 27 -20.94 -3.40 2.29
CA ASP A 27 -20.83 -1.99 2.59
C ASP A 27 -21.51 -1.15 1.47
N PRO A 28 -22.61 -0.45 1.77
CA PRO A 28 -23.35 0.32 0.76
C PRO A 28 -22.56 1.54 0.25
N VAL A 29 -21.63 2.08 1.06
CA VAL A 29 -20.77 3.22 0.69
C VAL A 29 -19.73 2.76 -0.33
N LEU A 30 -19.08 1.62 -0.09
CA LEU A 30 -18.14 1.02 -1.04
C LEU A 30 -18.85 0.66 -2.35
N ARG A 31 -20.02 0.02 -2.26
CA ARG A 31 -20.83 -0.37 -3.44
C ARG A 31 -21.19 0.86 -4.28
N ARG A 32 -21.63 1.93 -3.62
CA ARG A 32 -21.97 3.20 -4.27
C ARG A 32 -20.82 3.78 -5.09
N ALA A 33 -19.58 3.75 -4.58
CA ALA A 33 -18.41 4.17 -5.34
C ALA A 33 -18.14 3.24 -6.53
N LEU A 34 -18.09 1.93 -6.29
CA LEU A 34 -17.82 0.93 -7.31
C LEU A 34 -18.80 0.98 -8.48
N ASP A 35 -20.09 1.08 -8.19
CA ASP A 35 -21.14 1.14 -9.20
C ASP A 35 -20.99 2.39 -10.07
N TRP A 36 -20.60 3.53 -9.48
CA TRP A 36 -20.35 4.75 -10.25
C TRP A 36 -19.15 4.61 -11.21
N PHE A 37 -18.03 4.04 -10.75
CA PHE A 37 -16.89 3.78 -11.64
C PHE A 37 -17.24 2.76 -12.73
N LYS A 38 -17.91 1.66 -12.37
CA LYS A 38 -18.28 0.59 -13.30
C LYS A 38 -19.32 1.03 -14.31
N ALA A 39 -20.21 1.96 -13.97
CA ALA A 39 -21.21 2.50 -14.90
C ALA A 39 -20.58 3.17 -16.15
N LYS A 40 -19.31 3.58 -16.08
CA LYS A 40 -18.54 4.14 -17.21
C LYS A 40 -17.83 3.09 -18.05
N ILE A 41 -17.85 1.82 -17.64
CA ILE A 41 -17.22 0.71 -18.35
C ILE A 41 -18.34 -0.14 -18.97
N PRO A 42 -18.33 -0.37 -20.30
CA PRO A 42 -19.27 -1.30 -20.91
C PRO A 42 -19.20 -2.68 -20.23
N GLU A 43 -20.35 -3.28 -19.94
CA GLU A 43 -20.45 -4.51 -19.13
C GLU A 43 -19.51 -5.63 -19.64
N GLN A 44 -19.50 -5.87 -20.95
CA GLN A 44 -18.63 -6.88 -21.58
C GLN A 44 -17.14 -6.57 -21.42
N ARG A 45 -16.77 -5.28 -21.42
CA ARG A 45 -15.40 -4.86 -21.16
C ARG A 45 -15.04 -5.06 -19.69
N TRP A 46 -15.96 -4.81 -18.75
CA TRP A 46 -15.73 -5.10 -17.34
C TRP A 46 -15.55 -6.60 -17.10
N LYS A 47 -16.43 -7.45 -17.63
CA LYS A 47 -16.31 -8.93 -17.53
C LYS A 47 -14.92 -9.42 -17.95
N ARG A 48 -14.41 -8.92 -19.09
CA ARG A 48 -13.06 -9.26 -19.57
C ARG A 48 -11.94 -8.78 -18.64
N ARG A 49 -12.01 -7.54 -18.12
CA ARG A 49 -11.01 -7.00 -17.18
C ARG A 49 -11.01 -7.78 -15.86
N ARG A 50 -12.20 -8.11 -15.35
CA ARG A 50 -12.41 -8.89 -14.13
C ARG A 50 -11.83 -10.30 -14.24
N LEU A 51 -12.12 -11.00 -15.34
CA LEU A 51 -11.55 -12.32 -15.63
C LEU A 51 -10.02 -12.27 -15.73
N ALA A 52 -9.46 -11.28 -16.42
CA ALA A 52 -8.01 -11.13 -16.54
C ALA A 52 -7.32 -10.86 -15.19
N ALA A 53 -7.98 -10.08 -14.30
CA ALA A 53 -7.49 -9.84 -12.94
C ALA A 53 -7.48 -11.13 -12.11
N ALA A 54 -8.57 -11.91 -12.15
CA ALA A 54 -8.66 -13.19 -11.47
C ALA A 54 -7.65 -14.22 -12.00
N GLU A 55 -7.53 -14.36 -13.33
CA GLU A 55 -6.56 -15.28 -13.94
C GLU A 55 -5.12 -14.95 -13.49
N ARG A 56 -4.76 -13.67 -13.50
CA ARG A 56 -3.43 -13.23 -13.04
C ARG A 56 -3.20 -13.53 -11.56
N LEU A 57 -4.18 -13.27 -10.71
CA LEU A 57 -4.12 -13.58 -9.27
C LEU A 57 -3.89 -15.07 -9.01
N TYR A 58 -4.63 -15.94 -9.70
CA TYR A 58 -4.53 -17.39 -9.50
C TYR A 58 -3.25 -17.97 -10.09
N ARG A 59 -2.78 -17.49 -11.25
CA ARG A 59 -1.46 -17.89 -11.79
C ARG A 59 -0.33 -17.51 -10.83
N ALA A 60 -0.38 -16.31 -10.24
CA ALA A 60 0.60 -15.87 -9.26
C ALA A 60 0.54 -16.73 -7.98
N THR A 61 -0.67 -17.04 -7.50
CA THR A 61 -0.88 -17.90 -6.31
C THR A 61 -0.32 -19.31 -6.53
N LEU A 62 -0.62 -19.93 -7.68
CA LEU A 62 -0.18 -21.27 -8.05
C LEU A 62 1.31 -21.32 -8.47
N ARG A 63 2.01 -20.18 -8.46
CA ARG A 63 3.39 -20.02 -8.96
C ARG A 63 3.57 -20.49 -10.40
N ASP A 64 2.50 -20.47 -11.18
CA ASP A 64 2.51 -20.82 -12.60
C ASP A 64 2.81 -19.58 -13.46
N LEU A 65 4.05 -19.10 -13.35
CA LEU A 65 4.50 -17.86 -13.97
C LEU A 65 5.59 -18.07 -15.01
N ALA A 66 5.67 -17.16 -15.98
CA ALA A 66 6.75 -17.17 -16.97
C ALA A 66 8.12 -16.94 -16.28
N PRO A 67 9.21 -17.55 -16.79
CA PRO A 67 10.56 -17.24 -16.30
C PRO A 67 10.84 -15.73 -16.36
N GLY A 68 11.32 -15.15 -15.26
CA GLY A 68 11.58 -13.71 -15.15
C GLY A 68 10.38 -12.84 -14.77
N ASP A 69 9.18 -13.42 -14.62
CA ASP A 69 8.06 -12.72 -13.98
C ASP A 69 8.39 -12.44 -12.50
N ARG A 70 8.20 -11.20 -12.07
CA ARG A 70 8.43 -10.76 -10.69
C ARG A 70 7.35 -11.21 -9.71
N GLY A 71 6.33 -11.94 -10.17
CA GLY A 71 5.32 -12.53 -9.29
C GLY A 71 4.24 -11.55 -8.82
N ARG A 72 3.98 -10.47 -9.57
CA ARG A 72 2.92 -9.52 -9.21
C ARG A 72 1.56 -10.21 -9.25
N LEU A 73 0.68 -9.91 -8.29
CA LEU A 73 -0.68 -10.46 -8.25
C LEU A 73 -1.59 -9.93 -9.36
N PHE A 74 -1.15 -8.89 -10.08
CA PHE A 74 -1.95 -8.20 -11.10
C PHE A 74 -1.10 -7.79 -12.31
N ASN A 75 -1.79 -7.36 -13.37
CA ASN A 75 -1.18 -6.82 -14.57
C ASN A 75 -1.01 -5.30 -14.46
N ALA A 76 0.25 -4.82 -14.49
CA ALA A 76 0.56 -3.40 -14.35
C ALA A 76 0.01 -2.53 -15.51
N ALA A 77 -0.34 -3.12 -16.65
CA ALA A 77 -0.99 -2.40 -17.75
C ALA A 77 -2.46 -2.02 -17.45
N ASP A 78 -3.05 -2.59 -16.39
CA ASP A 78 -4.42 -2.32 -15.97
C ASP A 78 -4.58 -2.36 -14.44
N THR A 79 -3.75 -1.59 -13.73
CA THR A 79 -3.80 -1.42 -12.27
C THR A 79 -5.17 -0.95 -11.79
N MET A 80 -5.85 -0.07 -12.53
CA MET A 80 -7.20 0.37 -12.18
C MET A 80 -8.22 -0.77 -12.27
N GLY A 81 -8.06 -1.69 -13.22
CA GLY A 81 -8.88 -2.90 -13.31
C GLY A 81 -8.69 -3.81 -12.09
N TRP A 82 -7.44 -3.93 -11.62
CA TRP A 82 -7.13 -4.61 -10.36
C TRP A 82 -7.79 -3.94 -9.16
N TYR A 83 -7.77 -2.60 -9.07
CA TYR A 83 -8.40 -1.87 -7.96
C TYR A 83 -9.91 -2.12 -7.90
N LEU A 84 -10.60 -2.00 -9.04
CA LEU A 84 -12.03 -2.30 -9.11
C LEU A 84 -12.32 -3.76 -8.75
N PHE A 85 -11.47 -4.70 -9.18
CA PHE A 85 -11.61 -6.11 -8.86
C PHE A 85 -11.42 -6.39 -7.36
N THR A 86 -10.40 -5.81 -6.73
CA THR A 86 -10.15 -5.98 -5.30
C THR A 86 -11.27 -5.38 -4.45
N ALA A 87 -11.79 -4.21 -4.80
CA ALA A 87 -12.91 -3.60 -4.10
C ALA A 87 -14.23 -4.35 -4.34
N GLU A 88 -14.49 -4.86 -5.55
CA GLU A 88 -15.62 -5.77 -5.81
C GLU A 88 -15.47 -7.07 -5.01
N ALA A 89 -14.24 -7.59 -4.87
CA ALA A 89 -13.97 -8.80 -4.09
C ALA A 89 -14.29 -8.66 -2.61
N SER A 90 -14.07 -7.49 -2.00
CA SER A 90 -14.50 -7.26 -0.63
C SER A 90 -16.02 -7.23 -0.42
N LEU A 91 -16.82 -7.21 -1.50
CA LEU A 91 -18.28 -7.18 -1.41
C LEU A 91 -18.93 -8.47 -1.92
N ASP A 92 -18.52 -8.95 -3.10
CA ASP A 92 -19.30 -9.93 -3.85
C ASP A 92 -18.58 -11.28 -3.99
N HIS A 93 -17.25 -11.31 -3.83
CA HIS A 93 -16.47 -12.55 -3.94
C HIS A 93 -15.23 -12.52 -3.05
N ILE A 94 -15.46 -12.63 -1.73
CA ILE A 94 -14.45 -12.49 -0.67
C ILE A 94 -13.29 -13.48 -0.80
N GLN A 95 -13.54 -14.64 -1.41
CA GLN A 95 -12.53 -15.65 -1.71
C GLN A 95 -11.40 -15.16 -2.64
N ASN A 96 -11.69 -14.10 -3.40
CA ASN A 96 -10.78 -13.45 -4.33
C ASN A 96 -10.15 -12.17 -3.76
N TYR A 97 -10.51 -11.77 -2.53
CA TYR A 97 -9.99 -10.56 -1.90
C TYR A 97 -8.52 -10.70 -1.55
N ASP A 98 -7.71 -9.70 -1.91
CA ASP A 98 -6.32 -9.62 -1.49
C ASP A 98 -6.18 -8.59 -0.37
N PHE A 99 -5.78 -9.03 0.82
CA PHE A 99 -5.73 -8.15 2.00
C PHE A 99 -4.70 -7.01 1.84
N THR A 100 -3.55 -7.33 1.25
CA THR A 100 -2.45 -6.39 1.04
C THR A 100 -2.86 -5.24 0.12
N TRP A 101 -3.43 -5.54 -1.04
CA TRP A 101 -3.96 -4.50 -1.94
C TRP A 101 -5.30 -3.95 -1.46
N GLY A 102 -6.09 -4.74 -0.76
CA GLY A 102 -7.36 -4.37 -0.18
C GLY A 102 -7.25 -3.17 0.76
N SER A 103 -6.27 -3.17 1.66
CA SER A 103 -5.99 -2.02 2.54
C SER A 103 -5.56 -0.75 1.83
N ARG A 104 -5.01 -0.86 0.61
CA ARG A 104 -4.63 0.30 -0.22
C ARG A 104 -5.80 0.85 -1.05
N VAL A 105 -6.74 -0.02 -1.39
CA VAL A 105 -7.78 0.25 -2.38
C VAL A 105 -9.12 0.55 -1.70
N VAL A 106 -9.59 -0.34 -0.84
CA VAL A 106 -10.94 -0.25 -0.24
C VAL A 106 -11.16 1.09 0.49
N PRO A 107 -10.21 1.59 1.32
CA PRO A 107 -10.39 2.87 2.01
C PRO A 107 -10.54 4.05 1.06
N VAL A 108 -9.82 4.05 -0.07
CA VAL A 108 -9.93 5.10 -1.10
C VAL A 108 -11.33 5.12 -1.71
N PHE A 109 -11.87 3.96 -2.08
CA PHE A 109 -13.23 3.88 -2.63
C PHE A 109 -14.30 4.18 -1.59
N LEU A 110 -14.10 3.82 -0.32
CA LEU A 110 -14.99 4.23 0.77
C LEU A 110 -15.03 5.75 0.94
N ALA A 111 -13.87 6.41 0.91
CA ALA A 111 -13.79 7.87 0.98
C ALA A 111 -14.52 8.54 -0.19
N ILE A 112 -14.32 8.03 -1.42
CA ILE A 112 -15.05 8.52 -2.60
C ILE A 112 -16.55 8.23 -2.48
N GLY A 113 -16.95 7.04 -2.03
CA GLY A 113 -18.35 6.65 -1.90
C GLY A 113 -19.12 7.51 -0.91
N ARG A 114 -18.48 7.80 0.23
CA ARG A 114 -19.01 8.65 1.30
C ARG A 114 -19.32 10.05 0.82
N ASP A 115 -18.44 10.59 -0.02
CA ASP A 115 -18.50 11.97 -0.49
C ASP A 115 -18.79 12.08 -2.01
N LEU A 116 -19.42 11.05 -2.59
CA LEU A 116 -19.62 10.94 -4.03
C LEU A 116 -20.47 12.07 -4.62
N ASP A 117 -21.46 12.57 -3.88
CA ASP A 117 -22.30 13.69 -4.36
C ASP A 117 -21.46 14.96 -4.51
N HIS A 118 -20.59 15.26 -3.55
CA HIS A 118 -19.64 16.37 -3.64
C HIS A 118 -18.72 16.23 -4.86
N LEU A 119 -18.21 15.02 -5.13
CA LEU A 119 -17.32 14.77 -6.27
C LEU A 119 -18.05 14.97 -7.61
N LYS A 120 -19.32 14.57 -7.72
CA LYS A 120 -20.13 14.73 -8.94
C LYS A 120 -20.44 16.20 -9.27
N GLU A 121 -20.39 17.09 -8.29
CA GLU A 121 -20.55 18.54 -8.48
C GLU A 121 -19.28 19.22 -9.00
N VAL A 122 -18.13 18.53 -8.98
CA VAL A 122 -16.86 19.08 -9.47
C VAL A 122 -16.88 19.15 -10.99
N ALA A 123 -16.71 20.34 -11.55
CA ALA A 123 -16.64 20.51 -13.00
C ALA A 123 -15.44 19.74 -13.58
N GLY A 124 -15.65 19.04 -14.70
CA GLY A 124 -14.62 18.24 -15.38
C GLY A 124 -14.38 16.84 -14.80
N ILE A 125 -15.11 16.41 -13.76
CA ILE A 125 -14.95 15.08 -13.15
C ILE A 125 -15.24 13.93 -14.14
N GLU A 126 -16.22 14.11 -15.03
CA GLU A 126 -16.61 13.08 -15.99
C GLU A 126 -15.47 12.76 -16.97
N ASP A 127 -14.81 13.79 -17.50
CA ASP A 127 -13.64 13.63 -18.37
C ASP A 127 -12.45 13.05 -17.60
N ARG A 128 -12.24 13.47 -16.34
CA ARG A 128 -11.18 12.94 -15.49
C ARG A 128 -11.36 11.45 -15.22
N LEU A 129 -12.58 11.02 -14.93
CA LEU A 129 -12.95 9.63 -14.69
C LEU A 129 -12.79 8.79 -15.96
N ASP A 130 -13.20 9.30 -17.12
CA ASP A 130 -13.02 8.58 -18.39
C ASP A 130 -11.53 8.32 -18.68
N ARG A 131 -10.67 9.33 -18.51
CA ARG A 131 -9.21 9.18 -18.66
C ARG A 131 -8.65 8.12 -17.72
N LEU A 132 -9.03 8.15 -16.45
CA LEU A 132 -8.61 7.18 -15.42
C LEU A 132 -8.99 5.74 -15.82
N LEU A 133 -10.22 5.53 -16.29
CA LEU A 133 -10.72 4.20 -16.64
C LEU A 133 -10.19 3.68 -17.99
N ASN A 134 -9.65 4.57 -18.82
CA ASN A 134 -9.18 4.29 -20.16
C ASN A 134 -7.67 4.50 -20.32
N GLY A 135 -7.25 5.73 -20.63
CA GLY A 135 -5.87 6.06 -21.01
C GLY A 135 -4.86 5.96 -19.89
N GLU A 136 -5.28 6.18 -18.64
CA GLU A 136 -4.41 6.28 -17.46
C GLU A 136 -4.54 5.08 -16.52
N LYS A 137 -5.26 4.02 -16.93
CA LYS A 137 -5.57 2.84 -16.10
C LYS A 137 -4.37 2.10 -15.52
N ALA A 138 -3.16 2.31 -16.06
CA ALA A 138 -1.93 1.72 -15.54
C ALA A 138 -1.41 2.43 -14.27
N GLN A 139 -1.75 3.71 -14.06
CA GLN A 139 -1.24 4.55 -12.98
C GLN A 139 -2.38 5.33 -12.28
N PRO A 140 -3.33 4.64 -11.63
CA PRO A 140 -4.54 5.28 -11.10
C PRO A 140 -4.32 6.19 -9.89
N ASN A 141 -3.19 6.04 -9.18
CA ASN A 141 -2.98 6.70 -7.88
C ASN A 141 -3.00 8.23 -7.95
N GLY A 142 -2.50 8.83 -9.03
CA GLY A 142 -2.54 10.28 -9.23
C GLY A 142 -3.96 10.80 -9.35
N ALA A 143 -4.74 10.19 -10.26
CA ALA A 143 -6.14 10.55 -10.50
C ALA A 143 -7.01 10.39 -9.25
N LEU A 144 -6.86 9.27 -8.54
CA LEU A 144 -7.62 9.02 -7.31
C LEU A 144 -7.24 10.04 -6.23
N PHE A 145 -5.96 10.40 -6.12
CA PHE A 145 -5.51 11.42 -5.19
C PHE A 145 -6.09 12.81 -5.52
N GLU A 146 -6.09 13.21 -6.80
CA GLU A 146 -6.72 14.47 -7.23
C GLU A 146 -8.23 14.51 -6.89
N MET A 147 -8.95 13.40 -7.10
CA MET A 147 -10.38 13.29 -6.75
C MET A 147 -10.61 13.45 -5.24
N LEU A 148 -9.78 12.84 -4.40
CA LEU A 148 -9.87 12.98 -2.94
C LEU A 148 -9.58 14.42 -2.49
N VAL A 149 -8.59 15.08 -3.10
CA VAL A 149 -8.30 16.50 -2.83
C VAL A 149 -9.48 17.38 -3.26
N ALA A 150 -10.06 17.14 -4.43
CA ALA A 150 -11.24 17.87 -4.91
C ALA A 150 -12.44 17.71 -3.95
N ILE A 151 -12.70 16.49 -3.45
CA ILE A 151 -13.69 16.22 -2.41
C ILE A 151 -13.39 17.06 -1.16
N ALA A 152 -12.15 17.08 -0.69
CA ALA A 152 -11.78 17.76 0.54
C ALA A 152 -12.01 19.28 0.48
N TYR A 153 -11.84 19.90 -0.70
CA TYR A 153 -12.22 21.30 -0.95
C TYR A 153 -13.74 21.48 -1.05
N ARG A 154 -14.46 20.62 -1.80
CA ARG A 154 -15.92 20.68 -1.93
C ARG A 154 -16.63 20.60 -0.58
N LYS A 155 -16.17 19.73 0.32
CA LYS A 155 -16.73 19.59 1.68
C LYS A 155 -16.62 20.85 2.53
N ARG A 156 -15.74 21.79 2.15
CA ARG A 156 -15.57 23.10 2.80
C ARG A 156 -16.33 24.21 2.09
N GLY A 157 -17.22 23.87 1.17
CA GLY A 157 -18.03 24.84 0.42
C GLY A 157 -17.30 25.49 -0.75
N ALA A 158 -16.07 25.08 -1.06
CA ALA A 158 -15.33 25.63 -2.19
C ALA A 158 -15.91 25.15 -3.52
N THR A 159 -15.94 26.00 -4.55
CA THR A 159 -16.24 25.57 -5.92
C THR A 159 -14.97 25.00 -6.55
N VAL A 160 -15.05 23.80 -7.13
CA VAL A 160 -13.87 23.07 -7.64
C VAL A 160 -14.07 22.70 -9.10
N CYS A 161 -13.01 22.80 -9.90
CA CYS A 161 -12.98 22.41 -11.30
C CYS A 161 -11.65 21.71 -11.62
N PHE A 162 -11.69 20.56 -12.31
CA PHE A 162 -10.52 19.96 -12.92
C PHE A 162 -10.08 20.80 -14.13
N VAL A 163 -8.80 21.15 -14.19
CA VAL A 163 -8.26 21.90 -15.32
C VAL A 163 -8.01 20.94 -16.49
N PRO A 164 -8.58 21.21 -17.69
CA PRO A 164 -8.34 20.36 -18.84
C PRO A 164 -6.87 20.45 -19.31
N GLU A 165 -6.26 19.30 -19.58
CA GLU A 165 -4.97 19.26 -20.26
C GLU A 165 -5.12 19.77 -21.69
N THR A 166 -4.28 20.74 -22.08
CA THR A 166 -4.28 21.25 -23.46
C THR A 166 -3.03 20.73 -24.19
N PRO A 167 -3.17 19.83 -25.18
CA PRO A 167 -2.04 19.33 -25.96
C PRO A 167 -1.21 20.47 -26.56
N GLY A 168 0.11 20.44 -26.38
CA GLY A 168 1.03 21.45 -26.91
C GLY A 168 1.13 22.75 -26.09
N ARG A 169 0.32 22.92 -25.04
CA ARG A 169 0.60 23.88 -23.97
C ARG A 169 1.31 23.17 -22.81
N GLY A 170 2.13 23.90 -22.06
CA GLY A 170 2.84 23.35 -20.89
C GLY A 170 1.86 22.76 -19.88
N ARG A 171 2.35 21.82 -19.04
CA ARG A 171 1.56 21.22 -17.96
C ARG A 171 1.09 22.34 -17.01
N THR A 172 -0.22 22.44 -16.80
CA THR A 172 -0.86 23.37 -15.87
C THR A 172 -1.24 22.65 -14.59
N TYR A 173 -1.58 23.43 -13.56
CA TYR A 173 -2.08 22.91 -12.30
C TYR A 173 -3.33 22.04 -12.45
N ASP A 174 -3.53 21.06 -11.58
CA ASP A 174 -4.60 20.06 -11.69
C ASP A 174 -6.02 20.59 -11.41
N LEU A 175 -6.19 21.43 -10.37
CA LEU A 175 -7.49 21.89 -9.90
C LEU A 175 -7.55 23.42 -9.77
N ARG A 176 -8.64 24.02 -10.26
CA ARG A 176 -9.01 25.40 -9.92
C ARG A 176 -10.02 25.38 -8.79
N VAL A 177 -9.70 26.05 -7.69
CA VAL A 177 -10.55 26.08 -6.48
C VAL A 177 -10.93 27.51 -6.16
N GLU A 178 -12.21 27.78 -5.94
CA GLU A 178 -12.70 29.08 -5.46
C GLU A 178 -13.28 28.91 -4.06
N MET A 179 -12.70 29.61 -3.09
CA MET A 179 -13.07 29.53 -1.67
C MET A 179 -12.93 30.92 -1.06
N ASP A 180 -13.93 31.35 -0.28
CA ASP A 180 -13.94 32.65 0.39
C ASP A 180 -13.65 33.86 -0.52
N GLY A 181 -14.11 33.80 -1.78
CA GLY A 181 -13.93 34.85 -2.78
C GLY A 181 -12.53 34.90 -3.42
N VAL A 182 -11.68 33.92 -3.14
CA VAL A 182 -10.34 33.81 -3.72
C VAL A 182 -10.27 32.57 -4.61
N THR A 183 -9.63 32.71 -5.77
CA THR A 183 -9.36 31.59 -6.69
C THR A 183 -7.92 31.12 -6.55
N PHE A 184 -7.75 29.81 -6.40
CA PHE A 184 -6.48 29.13 -6.19
C PHE A 184 -6.14 28.19 -7.34
N ALA A 185 -4.84 28.12 -7.64
CA ALA A 185 -4.25 27.05 -8.44
C ALA A 185 -3.79 25.94 -7.49
N VAL A 186 -4.42 24.77 -7.57
CA VAL A 186 -4.09 23.63 -6.72
C VAL A 186 -3.46 22.53 -7.55
N GLU A 187 -2.29 22.07 -7.13
CA GLU A 187 -1.50 21.07 -7.81
C GLU A 187 -1.32 19.81 -6.95
N CYS A 188 -1.55 18.63 -7.53
CA CYS A 188 -1.55 17.35 -6.82
C CYS A 188 -0.43 16.44 -7.33
N LYS A 189 0.46 15.98 -6.44
CA LYS A 189 1.50 15.01 -6.77
C LYS A 189 1.42 13.77 -5.89
N ARG A 190 1.36 12.61 -6.53
CA ARG A 190 1.51 11.32 -5.85
C ARG A 190 2.94 10.80 -6.00
N MET A 191 3.55 10.43 -4.89
CA MET A 191 4.85 9.77 -4.83
C MET A 191 4.67 8.27 -4.64
N GLU A 192 5.30 7.49 -5.51
CA GLU A 192 5.44 6.04 -5.35
C GLU A 192 6.58 5.73 -4.37
N VAL A 193 6.49 4.56 -3.72
CA VAL A 193 7.52 4.03 -2.83
C VAL A 193 8.86 3.91 -3.59
N GLY A 194 9.99 4.13 -2.90
CA GLY A 194 11.32 4.06 -3.51
C GLY A 194 11.80 2.63 -3.76
N ASP A 195 12.77 2.49 -4.68
CA ASP A 195 13.33 1.18 -5.03
C ASP A 195 14.27 0.59 -3.96
N TYR A 196 14.72 1.39 -2.99
CA TYR A 196 15.70 0.96 -1.98
C TYR A 196 15.16 -0.18 -1.11
N GLY A 197 13.93 -0.08 -0.60
CA GLY A 197 13.31 -1.14 0.20
C GLY A 197 13.14 -2.44 -0.60
N GLU A 198 12.90 -2.35 -1.91
CA GLU A 198 12.84 -3.53 -2.78
C GLU A 198 14.22 -4.16 -2.98
N ALA A 199 15.27 -3.34 -3.15
CA ALA A 199 16.65 -3.82 -3.22
C ALA A 199 17.06 -4.55 -1.92
N GLU A 200 16.64 -4.05 -0.75
CA GLU A 200 16.86 -4.73 0.53
C GLU A 200 16.18 -6.10 0.59
N ARG A 201 14.92 -6.21 0.11
CA ARG A 201 14.22 -7.50 0.00
C ARG A 201 14.95 -8.47 -0.92
N ASP A 202 15.48 -8.00 -2.04
CA ASP A 202 16.25 -8.82 -2.97
C ASP A 202 17.58 -9.30 -2.38
N ILE A 203 18.31 -8.43 -1.67
CA ILE A 203 19.54 -8.81 -0.95
C ILE A 203 19.24 -9.89 0.08
N MET A 204 18.18 -9.73 0.88
CA MET A 204 17.81 -10.74 1.88
C MET A 204 17.35 -12.05 1.23
N ARG A 205 16.63 -11.99 0.11
CA ARG A 205 16.27 -13.19 -0.65
C ARG A 205 17.51 -13.96 -1.09
N GLN A 206 18.57 -13.27 -1.53
CA GLN A 206 19.83 -13.89 -1.94
C GLN A 206 20.63 -14.46 -0.77
N LYS A 207 20.74 -13.71 0.34
CA LYS A 207 21.54 -14.12 1.51
C LYS A 207 20.85 -15.19 2.37
N TRP A 208 19.53 -15.09 2.58
CA TRP A 208 18.76 -16.01 3.43
C TRP A 208 18.13 -17.16 2.65
N GLY A 209 17.70 -16.95 1.40
CA GLY A 209 16.95 -17.93 0.60
C GLY A 209 17.58 -19.33 0.56
N PRO A 210 18.89 -19.48 0.26
CA PRO A 210 19.55 -20.78 0.29
C PRO A 210 19.53 -21.46 1.66
N LEU A 211 19.68 -20.69 2.75
CA LEU A 211 19.63 -21.22 4.11
C LEU A 211 18.22 -21.69 4.46
N ALA A 212 17.21 -20.91 4.06
CA ALA A 212 15.81 -21.27 4.26
C ALA A 212 15.45 -22.58 3.56
N VAL A 213 15.90 -22.75 2.30
CA VAL A 213 15.73 -24.00 1.55
C VAL A 213 16.41 -25.16 2.28
N THR A 214 17.64 -24.98 2.75
CA THR A 214 18.34 -26.01 3.52
C THR A 214 17.59 -26.42 4.79
N PHE A 215 17.03 -25.47 5.55
CA PHE A 215 16.20 -25.80 6.72
C PHE A 215 14.95 -26.60 6.33
N ALA A 216 14.29 -26.22 5.24
CA ALA A 216 13.11 -26.91 4.73
C ALA A 216 13.43 -28.35 4.27
N GLU A 217 14.53 -28.56 3.54
CA GLU A 217 14.99 -29.87 3.09
C GLU A 217 15.35 -30.80 4.25
N PHE A 218 15.83 -30.26 5.36
CA PHE A 218 16.07 -31.02 6.60
C PHE A 218 14.81 -31.23 7.45
N GLY A 219 13.64 -30.81 6.99
CA GLY A 219 12.38 -30.97 7.72
C GLY A 219 12.30 -30.13 9.00
N ARG A 220 12.98 -28.97 9.04
CA ARG A 220 13.04 -28.12 10.23
C ARG A 220 12.21 -26.86 10.08
N SER A 221 11.18 -26.74 10.91
CA SER A 221 10.49 -25.46 11.11
C SER A 221 11.37 -24.51 11.93
N VAL A 222 11.61 -23.32 11.39
CA VAL A 222 12.57 -22.35 11.95
C VAL A 222 11.96 -20.95 11.91
N PHE A 223 12.14 -20.21 13.00
CA PHE A 223 11.92 -18.77 13.04
C PHE A 223 13.25 -18.06 13.25
N ALA A 224 13.57 -17.14 12.34
CA ALA A 224 14.66 -16.20 12.47
C ALA A 224 14.10 -14.78 12.65
N ASP A 225 14.53 -14.08 13.69
CA ASP A 225 14.16 -12.69 13.94
C ASP A 225 15.42 -11.85 14.03
N LEU A 226 15.64 -11.00 13.02
CA LEU A 226 16.93 -10.36 12.74
C LEU A 226 16.81 -8.84 12.72
N HIS A 227 17.75 -8.14 13.33
CA HIS A 227 17.90 -6.69 13.24
C HIS A 227 19.33 -6.33 12.84
N PHE A 228 19.48 -5.52 11.80
CA PHE A 228 20.80 -5.12 11.29
C PHE A 228 21.12 -3.66 11.63
N TYR A 229 22.36 -3.42 12.09
CA TYR A 229 22.89 -2.08 12.39
C TYR A 229 23.65 -1.47 11.21
N VAL A 230 23.94 -2.26 10.18
CA VAL A 230 24.59 -1.85 8.94
C VAL A 230 23.66 -2.04 7.73
N PRO A 231 23.84 -1.29 6.63
CA PRO A 231 23.08 -1.52 5.40
C PRO A 231 23.18 -2.98 4.95
N LEU A 232 22.10 -3.56 4.41
CA LEU A 232 22.08 -4.99 4.08
C LEU A 232 23.11 -5.38 3.02
N ALA A 233 23.47 -4.44 2.14
CA ALA A 233 24.52 -4.60 1.15
C ALA A 233 25.91 -4.82 1.77
N ASP A 234 26.13 -4.29 2.99
CA ASP A 234 27.41 -4.32 3.69
C ASP A 234 27.53 -5.54 4.62
N ILE A 235 26.46 -6.34 4.77
CA ILE A 235 26.51 -7.57 5.55
C ILE A 235 27.46 -8.57 4.86
N PRO A 236 28.47 -9.11 5.57
CA PRO A 236 29.37 -10.13 5.02
C PRO A 236 28.61 -11.32 4.44
N GLU A 237 29.11 -11.87 3.34
CA GLU A 237 28.41 -12.92 2.58
C GLU A 237 28.17 -14.20 3.40
N ASP A 238 29.07 -14.51 4.33
CA ASP A 238 29.02 -15.67 5.20
C ASP A 238 28.32 -15.41 6.55
N TYR A 239 27.92 -14.17 6.85
CA TYR A 239 27.41 -13.79 8.16
C TYR A 239 26.20 -14.64 8.59
N LEU A 240 25.13 -14.66 7.78
CA LEU A 240 23.93 -15.45 8.09
C LEU A 240 24.19 -16.96 8.04
N ARG A 241 25.14 -17.40 7.21
CA ARG A 241 25.57 -18.80 7.15
C ARG A 241 26.24 -19.23 8.46
N ALA A 242 27.13 -18.40 9.00
CA ALA A 242 27.79 -18.66 10.27
C ALA A 242 26.76 -18.78 11.42
N ARG A 243 25.75 -17.89 11.44
CA ARG A 243 24.63 -17.96 12.40
C ARG A 243 23.79 -19.23 12.23
N ALA A 244 23.49 -19.63 11.00
CA ALA A 244 22.77 -20.89 10.73
C ALA A 244 23.57 -22.14 11.18
N ILE A 245 24.90 -22.13 11.02
CA ILE A 245 25.78 -23.20 11.51
C ILE A 245 25.77 -23.23 13.05
N ALA A 246 25.90 -22.07 13.70
CA ALA A 246 25.84 -21.97 15.16
C ALA A 246 24.52 -22.52 15.70
N TYR A 247 23.38 -22.14 15.11
CA TYR A 247 22.07 -22.72 15.43
C TYR A 247 22.05 -24.24 15.28
N ARG A 248 22.60 -24.77 14.17
CA ARG A 248 22.63 -26.22 13.93
C ARG A 248 23.43 -26.96 15.01
N MET A 249 24.52 -26.36 15.50
CA MET A 249 25.36 -26.90 16.57
C MET A 249 24.74 -26.73 17.95
N GLY A 250 23.96 -25.68 18.17
CA GLY A 250 23.26 -25.38 19.43
C GLY A 250 22.01 -26.25 19.69
N GLY A 251 21.45 -26.87 18.64
CA GLY A 251 20.30 -27.77 18.75
C GLY A 251 19.03 -27.04 19.19
N GLU A 252 18.35 -27.55 20.21
CA GLU A 252 17.07 -27.00 20.70
C GLU A 252 17.22 -25.64 21.41
N ARG A 253 18.43 -25.26 21.82
CA ARG A 253 18.67 -23.98 22.52
C ARG A 253 18.51 -22.75 21.62
N GLY A 254 18.45 -22.94 20.30
CA GLY A 254 18.51 -21.84 19.36
C GLY A 254 19.92 -21.24 19.26
N GLU A 255 20.03 -20.15 18.51
CA GLU A 255 21.19 -19.27 18.43
C GLU A 255 20.70 -17.84 18.66
N THR A 256 21.35 -17.10 19.56
CA THR A 256 21.07 -15.69 19.82
C THR A 256 22.37 -14.93 19.86
N TRP A 257 22.40 -13.75 19.23
CA TRP A 257 23.60 -12.91 19.19
C TRP A 257 23.25 -11.42 19.15
N ASP A 258 24.25 -10.62 19.50
CA ASP A 258 24.27 -9.16 19.37
C ASP A 258 25.73 -8.75 19.14
N ASP A 259 26.02 -8.15 17.99
CA ASP A 259 27.35 -7.73 17.58
C ASP A 259 27.31 -6.43 16.76
N ALA A 260 28.46 -6.02 16.19
CA ALA A 260 28.58 -4.78 15.43
C ALA A 260 27.78 -4.75 14.11
N ILE A 261 27.41 -5.90 13.55
CA ILE A 261 26.64 -6.03 12.30
C ILE A 261 25.15 -6.04 12.61
N GLY A 262 24.75 -6.75 13.67
CA GLY A 262 23.35 -6.84 14.05
C GLY A 262 23.10 -7.75 15.25
N ARG A 263 21.84 -7.83 15.63
CA ARG A 263 21.33 -8.77 16.62
C ARG A 263 20.34 -9.71 15.99
N GLY A 264 20.17 -10.89 16.58
CA GLY A 264 19.13 -11.79 16.12
C GLY A 264 18.99 -13.04 16.95
N VAL A 265 17.92 -13.78 16.63
CA VAL A 265 17.65 -15.11 17.16
C VAL A 265 17.24 -16.04 16.02
N ILE A 266 17.74 -17.26 16.04
CA ILE A 266 17.26 -18.39 15.22
C ILE A 266 16.80 -19.47 16.19
N ARG A 267 15.53 -19.86 16.11
CA ARG A 267 14.92 -20.85 17.01
C ARG A 267 14.02 -21.83 16.25
N PRO A 268 13.73 -23.01 16.82
CA PRO A 268 12.64 -23.84 16.32
C PRO A 268 11.32 -23.05 16.28
N LEU A 269 10.54 -23.28 15.22
CA LEU A 269 9.21 -22.70 15.07
C LEU A 269 8.16 -23.76 15.43
N ASP A 270 7.26 -23.39 16.33
CA ASP A 270 6.13 -24.21 16.76
C ASP A 270 4.91 -23.94 15.86
N LEU A 271 4.34 -25.00 15.31
CA LEU A 271 3.19 -24.95 14.40
C LEU A 271 1.85 -25.18 15.12
N THR A 272 1.85 -25.50 16.42
CA THR A 272 0.63 -25.84 17.17
C THR A 272 -0.43 -24.74 17.10
N ARG A 273 -0.05 -23.46 17.24
CA ARG A 273 -0.99 -22.34 17.17
C ARG A 273 -1.70 -22.24 15.81
N LEU A 274 -0.96 -22.48 14.72
CA LEU A 274 -1.54 -22.50 13.38
C LEU A 274 -2.47 -23.71 13.23
N ALA A 275 -2.04 -24.89 13.66
CA ALA A 275 -2.86 -26.10 13.61
C ALA A 275 -4.20 -25.94 14.35
N GLU A 276 -4.16 -25.43 15.59
CA GLU A 276 -5.36 -25.15 16.39
C GLU A 276 -6.29 -24.12 15.71
N ALA A 277 -5.73 -23.06 15.12
CA ALA A 277 -6.53 -22.07 14.41
C ALA A 277 -7.24 -22.64 13.18
N LEU A 278 -6.56 -23.51 12.41
CA LEU A 278 -7.09 -24.13 11.20
C LEU A 278 -8.27 -25.07 11.47
N GLU A 279 -8.45 -25.55 12.71
CA GLU A 279 -9.63 -26.36 13.08
C GLU A 279 -10.95 -25.57 13.01
N THR A 280 -10.88 -24.24 13.14
CA THR A 280 -12.08 -23.38 13.28
C THR A 280 -12.08 -22.17 12.36
N THR A 281 -10.94 -21.83 11.76
CA THR A 281 -10.75 -20.58 11.01
C THR A 281 -10.11 -20.85 9.66
N ILE A 282 -10.67 -20.22 8.61
CA ILE A 282 -10.07 -20.21 7.28
C ILE A 282 -8.95 -19.17 7.27
N VAL A 283 -7.71 -19.59 6.97
CA VAL A 283 -6.52 -18.72 6.99
C VAL A 283 -5.96 -18.54 5.58
N GLY A 284 -5.76 -17.29 5.16
CA GLY A 284 -5.17 -16.97 3.86
C GLY A 284 -3.66 -17.25 3.82
N ALA A 285 -3.19 -17.88 2.73
CA ALA A 285 -1.82 -18.34 2.55
C ALA A 285 -0.74 -17.23 2.54
N SER A 286 -1.15 -15.99 2.30
CA SER A 286 -0.28 -14.80 2.30
C SER A 286 -0.80 -13.70 3.24
N SER A 287 -1.56 -14.08 4.27
CA SER A 287 -2.17 -13.14 5.22
C SER A 287 -1.23 -12.79 6.38
N THR A 288 -1.41 -11.60 6.97
CA THR A 288 -0.73 -11.22 8.21
C THR A 288 -1.18 -12.09 9.38
N ARG A 289 -2.40 -12.64 9.34
CA ARG A 289 -2.87 -13.66 10.28
C ARG A 289 -2.03 -14.94 10.26
N LEU A 290 -1.66 -15.44 9.08
CA LEU A 290 -0.77 -16.59 8.99
C LEU A 290 0.59 -16.28 9.62
N ILE A 291 1.16 -15.11 9.34
CA ILE A 291 2.44 -14.68 9.90
C ILE A 291 2.36 -14.55 11.43
N GLU A 292 1.32 -13.92 11.96
CA GLU A 292 1.10 -13.79 13.40
C GLU A 292 0.96 -15.15 14.08
N LEU A 293 0.20 -16.09 13.50
CA LEU A 293 0.07 -17.45 14.04
C LEU A 293 1.41 -18.20 14.06
N LEU A 294 2.27 -17.98 13.06
CA LEU A 294 3.60 -18.61 12.95
C LEU A 294 4.66 -17.97 13.86
N THR A 295 4.63 -16.65 14.01
CA THR A 295 5.67 -15.88 14.72
C THR A 295 5.32 -15.60 16.17
N GLY A 296 4.03 -15.53 16.46
CA GLY A 296 3.42 -15.26 17.77
C GLY A 296 3.00 -13.81 17.97
N ASP A 297 3.34 -12.91 17.06
CA ASP A 297 3.04 -11.48 17.12
C ASP A 297 2.90 -10.85 15.73
N TYR A 298 2.13 -9.76 15.66
CA TYR A 298 2.02 -8.93 14.46
C TYR A 298 2.92 -7.71 14.58
N VAL A 299 3.75 -7.47 13.56
CA VAL A 299 4.58 -6.27 13.46
C VAL A 299 4.15 -5.49 12.22
N ARG A 300 3.61 -4.28 12.46
CA ARG A 300 3.25 -3.33 11.42
C ARG A 300 4.46 -3.01 10.54
N ASN A 301 4.27 -3.06 9.22
CA ASN A 301 5.34 -2.87 8.22
C ASN A 301 6.53 -3.85 8.35
N GLY A 302 6.37 -4.97 9.06
CA GLY A 302 7.42 -5.97 9.20
C GLY A 302 7.83 -6.58 7.85
N ALA A 303 9.13 -6.76 7.64
CA ALA A 303 9.65 -7.45 6.46
C ALA A 303 9.81 -8.94 6.74
N TYR A 304 9.17 -9.77 5.91
CA TYR A 304 9.15 -11.22 6.11
C TYR A 304 9.66 -11.98 4.88
N SER A 305 10.29 -13.12 5.12
CA SER A 305 10.60 -14.14 4.12
C SER A 305 10.11 -15.48 4.62
N THR A 306 9.38 -16.22 3.78
CA THR A 306 8.72 -17.47 4.18
C THR A 306 8.93 -18.57 3.16
N ILE A 307 9.25 -19.77 3.65
CA ILE A 307 9.06 -21.03 2.94
C ILE A 307 8.05 -21.84 3.75
N LEU A 308 6.94 -22.19 3.12
CA LEU A 308 5.85 -22.91 3.76
C LEU A 308 5.57 -24.18 2.95
N HIS A 309 5.48 -25.32 3.63
CA HIS A 309 4.89 -26.54 3.07
C HIS A 309 3.47 -26.62 3.60
N THR A 310 2.53 -26.17 2.78
CA THR A 310 1.11 -26.09 3.12
C THR A 310 0.28 -27.01 2.26
N THR A 311 -0.73 -27.61 2.86
CA THR A 311 -1.84 -28.21 2.13
C THR A 311 -2.82 -27.09 1.78
N ALA A 312 -3.02 -26.90 0.48
CA ALA A 312 -3.95 -25.90 -0.04
C ALA A 312 -5.41 -26.35 0.18
N SER A 313 -6.29 -25.42 0.50
CA SER A 313 -7.73 -25.68 0.48
C SER A 313 -8.25 -25.88 -0.95
N ALA A 314 -9.54 -26.23 -1.07
CA ALA A 314 -10.24 -26.22 -2.35
C ALA A 314 -10.01 -24.91 -3.15
N ASN A 315 -9.88 -23.78 -2.45
CA ASN A 315 -9.30 -22.56 -3.01
C ASN A 315 -7.82 -22.44 -2.59
N PRO A 316 -6.86 -22.42 -3.54
CA PRO A 316 -5.42 -22.42 -3.27
C PRO A 316 -4.89 -21.16 -2.59
N ARG A 317 -5.73 -20.13 -2.41
CA ARG A 317 -5.39 -18.93 -1.63
C ARG A 317 -5.47 -19.14 -0.13
N TYR A 318 -6.04 -20.26 0.33
CA TYR A 318 -6.23 -20.60 1.72
C TYR A 318 -5.49 -21.90 2.09
N VAL A 319 -5.15 -22.01 3.36
CA VAL A 319 -4.37 -23.11 3.93
C VAL A 319 -5.30 -24.02 4.74
N GLU A 320 -5.19 -25.34 4.56
CA GLU A 320 -5.84 -26.36 5.41
C GLU A 320 -4.88 -26.96 6.44
N GLY A 321 -3.58 -26.95 6.13
CA GLY A 321 -2.55 -27.51 7.01
C GLY A 321 -1.18 -26.97 6.65
N CYS A 322 -0.26 -27.01 7.60
CA CYS A 322 1.13 -26.63 7.40
C CYS A 322 2.04 -27.63 8.12
N ASP A 323 2.84 -28.38 7.36
CA ASP A 323 3.74 -29.40 7.89
C ASP A 323 5.11 -28.81 8.23
N LEU A 324 5.47 -27.70 7.58
CA LEU A 324 6.76 -27.05 7.74
C LEU A 324 6.67 -25.56 7.44
N ALA A 325 7.30 -24.75 8.29
CA ALA A 325 7.48 -23.33 8.04
C ALA A 325 8.89 -22.85 8.41
N VAL A 326 9.56 -22.22 7.45
CA VAL A 326 10.77 -21.42 7.69
C VAL A 326 10.40 -19.97 7.51
N VAL A 327 10.42 -19.21 8.59
CA VAL A 327 10.04 -17.80 8.62
C VAL A 327 11.22 -16.98 9.07
N MET A 328 11.51 -15.90 8.35
CA MET A 328 12.43 -14.87 8.78
C MET A 328 11.71 -13.54 8.84
N ARG A 329 11.74 -12.90 10.00
CA ARG A 329 11.45 -11.47 10.16
C ARG A 329 12.77 -10.71 10.19
N TRP A 330 12.84 -9.58 9.51
CA TRP A 330 14.01 -8.73 9.56
C TRP A 330 13.70 -7.24 9.53
N ALA A 331 14.60 -6.44 10.09
CA ALA A 331 14.60 -4.99 10.01
C ALA A 331 16.02 -4.43 9.97
N THR A 332 16.15 -3.16 9.60
CA THR A 332 17.43 -2.44 9.51
C THR A 332 17.29 -1.08 10.16
N ASP A 333 18.18 -0.79 11.10
CA ASP A 333 18.27 0.48 11.81
C ASP A 333 19.49 1.29 11.34
N ALA A 334 20.16 0.84 10.27
CA ALA A 334 21.33 1.49 9.72
C ALA A 334 20.99 2.92 9.25
N PRO A 335 21.67 3.97 9.75
CA PRO A 335 21.33 5.36 9.42
C PRO A 335 21.30 5.63 7.91
N ALA A 336 22.23 5.07 7.14
CA ALA A 336 22.26 5.22 5.68
C ALA A 336 21.07 4.54 4.98
N ALA A 337 20.57 3.40 5.50
CA ALA A 337 19.39 2.72 4.96
C ALA A 337 18.11 3.50 5.28
N VAL A 338 17.99 4.01 6.52
CA VAL A 338 16.88 4.88 6.92
C VAL A 338 16.86 6.14 6.05
N ASP A 339 18.01 6.78 5.87
CA ASP A 339 18.15 7.97 5.03
C ASP A 339 17.71 7.73 3.58
N ALA A 340 18.16 6.63 2.98
CA ALA A 340 17.84 6.27 1.60
C ALA A 340 16.34 5.98 1.38
N LYS A 341 15.68 5.37 2.37
CA LYS A 341 14.22 5.13 2.35
C LYS A 341 13.41 6.38 2.66
N ALA A 342 13.93 7.28 3.47
CA ALA A 342 13.35 8.57 3.82
C ALA A 342 13.48 9.58 2.66
N ARG A 343 12.82 9.28 1.54
CA ARG A 343 12.83 10.12 0.34
C ARG A 343 12.13 11.46 0.59
N ASP A 344 12.83 12.53 0.28
CA ASP A 344 12.33 13.90 0.34
C ASP A 344 11.35 14.21 -0.82
N ILE A 345 10.52 15.24 -0.63
CA ILE A 345 9.55 15.76 -1.61
C ILE A 345 10.17 16.74 -2.60
N LYS A 346 11.40 17.23 -2.37
CA LYS A 346 12.05 18.31 -3.12
C LYS A 346 11.79 18.30 -4.64
N ARG A 347 12.05 17.16 -5.30
CA ARG A 347 11.83 17.04 -6.75
C ARG A 347 10.36 17.26 -7.13
N LYS A 348 9.42 16.67 -6.38
CA LYS A 348 7.98 16.82 -6.63
C LYS A 348 7.48 18.21 -6.30
N LEU A 349 8.03 18.84 -5.28
CA LEU A 349 7.73 20.22 -4.94
C LEU A 349 8.16 21.17 -6.06
N PHE A 350 9.37 21.02 -6.62
CA PHE A 350 9.80 21.82 -7.78
C PHE A 350 8.92 21.55 -9.03
N GLU A 351 8.66 20.29 -9.36
CA GLU A 351 7.80 19.92 -10.50
C GLU A 351 6.39 20.52 -10.37
N ALA A 352 5.81 20.47 -9.16
CA ALA A 352 4.49 21.01 -8.87
C ALA A 352 4.48 22.54 -8.92
N ASN A 353 5.47 23.19 -8.29
CA ASN A 353 5.63 24.64 -8.34
C ASN A 353 5.70 25.13 -9.79
N ASP A 354 6.46 24.44 -10.66
CA ASP A 354 6.60 24.82 -12.06
C ASP A 354 5.28 24.75 -12.86
N GLN A 355 4.31 23.96 -12.39
CA GLN A 355 2.98 23.80 -13.00
C GLN A 355 1.93 24.78 -12.47
N LEU A 356 2.20 25.46 -11.34
CA LEU A 356 1.33 26.50 -10.81
C LEU A 356 1.25 27.72 -11.74
N ALA A 357 0.13 28.44 -11.64
CA ALA A 357 -0.05 29.73 -12.29
C ALA A 357 0.86 30.80 -11.67
N ASP A 358 1.25 31.79 -12.46
CA ASP A 358 2.06 32.92 -11.99
C ASP A 358 1.20 34.02 -11.32
N ASP A 359 -0.10 34.06 -11.62
CA ASP A 359 -1.05 35.11 -11.23
C ASP A 359 -2.11 34.69 -10.20
N LEU A 360 -2.19 33.40 -9.88
CA LEU A 360 -3.13 32.86 -8.89
C LEU A 360 -2.37 32.30 -7.69
N PRO A 361 -2.81 32.54 -6.44
CA PRO A 361 -2.22 31.90 -5.28
C PRO A 361 -2.26 30.37 -5.41
N GLY A 362 -1.12 29.76 -5.07
CA GLY A 362 -0.84 28.36 -5.30
C GLY A 362 -0.94 27.52 -4.04
N VAL A 363 -1.47 26.30 -4.16
CA VAL A 363 -1.43 25.28 -3.11
C VAL A 363 -0.96 23.97 -3.72
N ILE A 364 -0.04 23.27 -3.05
CA ILE A 364 0.47 21.98 -3.52
C ILE A 364 0.05 20.90 -2.52
N HIS A 365 -0.49 19.78 -3.02
CA HIS A 365 -0.75 18.57 -2.25
C HIS A 365 0.19 17.47 -2.72
N ILE A 366 0.96 16.87 -1.81
CA ILE A 366 1.85 15.76 -2.09
C ILE A 366 1.47 14.57 -1.21
N GLY A 367 1.19 13.42 -1.80
CA GLY A 367 0.81 12.21 -1.07
C GLY A 367 1.72 11.01 -1.34
N TRP A 368 2.01 10.20 -0.32
CA TRP A 368 2.75 8.94 -0.42
C TRP A 368 2.13 7.84 0.45
N GLU A 369 2.41 6.57 0.12
CA GLU A 369 2.17 5.48 1.08
C GLU A 369 3.31 5.47 2.11
N ALA A 370 2.97 5.50 3.39
CA ALA A 370 3.92 5.48 4.51
C ALA A 370 4.08 4.04 5.06
N VAL A 371 4.73 3.19 4.28
CA VAL A 371 4.84 1.73 4.53
C VAL A 371 6.26 1.26 4.83
N GLU A 372 7.22 2.19 4.97
CA GLU A 372 8.65 1.89 5.18
C GLU A 372 9.04 1.86 6.68
N GLY A 373 8.05 2.03 7.58
CA GLY A 373 8.23 1.96 9.03
C GLY A 373 8.40 3.33 9.71
N ASP A 374 7.96 3.42 10.97
CA ASP A 374 7.82 4.68 11.70
C ASP A 374 9.12 5.50 11.78
N HIS A 375 10.27 4.85 11.97
CA HIS A 375 11.58 5.52 12.00
C HIS A 375 11.94 6.19 10.67
N VAL A 376 11.58 5.57 9.54
CA VAL A 376 11.79 6.13 8.20
C VAL A 376 10.86 7.31 7.97
N GLU A 377 9.60 7.21 8.40
CA GLU A 377 8.62 8.29 8.23
C GLU A 377 8.96 9.51 9.09
N ALA A 378 9.49 9.30 10.30
CA ALA A 378 10.03 10.37 11.15
C ALA A 378 11.23 11.07 10.47
N ALA A 379 12.17 10.31 9.92
CA ALA A 379 13.32 10.87 9.20
C ALA A 379 12.89 11.60 7.91
N ARG A 380 11.90 11.07 7.19
CA ARG A 380 11.31 11.72 6.01
C ARG A 380 10.68 13.05 6.39
N ASN A 381 9.92 13.09 7.48
CA ASN A 381 9.31 14.31 7.99
C ASN A 381 10.34 15.41 8.27
N ALA A 382 11.44 15.06 8.94
CA ALA A 382 12.53 16.01 9.24
C ALA A 382 13.13 16.62 7.96
N LYS A 383 13.45 15.78 6.95
CA LYS A 383 13.96 16.25 5.65
C LYS A 383 12.98 17.17 4.93
N ILE A 384 11.69 16.84 4.96
CA ILE A 384 10.64 17.64 4.33
C ILE A 384 10.53 19.02 4.97
N LEU A 385 10.61 19.09 6.30
CA LEU A 385 10.60 20.35 7.04
C LEU A 385 11.79 21.24 6.65
N GLU A 386 12.99 20.67 6.57
CA GLU A 386 14.20 21.37 6.10
C GLU A 386 14.03 21.88 4.67
N THR A 387 13.62 21.01 3.74
CA THR A 387 13.40 21.38 2.34
C THR A 387 12.36 22.49 2.18
N ALA A 388 11.25 22.44 2.92
CA ALA A 388 10.21 23.45 2.83
C ALA A 388 10.64 24.81 3.42
N ALA A 389 11.44 24.80 4.50
CA ALA A 389 11.96 26.02 5.11
C ALA A 389 12.91 26.78 4.17
N GLU A 390 13.64 26.07 3.31
CA GLU A 390 14.58 26.65 2.35
C GLU A 390 13.99 26.84 0.94
N PHE A 391 12.73 26.46 0.72
CA PHE A 391 12.15 26.45 -0.62
C PHE A 391 11.85 27.87 -1.13
N ASP A 392 12.45 28.24 -2.27
CA ASP A 392 12.09 29.45 -3.00
C ASP A 392 11.12 29.11 -4.15
N PRO A 393 9.86 29.61 -4.13
CA PRO A 393 8.92 29.40 -5.22
C PRO A 393 9.26 30.18 -6.50
N ARG A 394 10.40 30.90 -6.55
CA ARG A 394 10.92 31.62 -7.73
C ARG A 394 9.93 32.64 -8.30
N GLY A 395 9.32 33.41 -7.41
CA GLY A 395 8.34 34.44 -7.75
C GLY A 395 6.90 33.95 -7.87
N LYS A 396 6.66 32.63 -7.87
CA LYS A 396 5.29 32.11 -7.85
C LYS A 396 4.61 32.35 -6.49
N PRO A 397 3.31 32.65 -6.48
CA PRO A 397 2.55 32.94 -5.26
C PRO A 397 2.14 31.65 -4.51
N LEU A 398 3.09 30.75 -4.23
CA LEU A 398 2.83 29.51 -3.48
C LEU A 398 2.62 29.82 -1.99
N GLU A 399 1.43 29.47 -1.48
CA GLU A 399 1.07 29.71 -0.07
C GLU A 399 1.44 28.52 0.82
N PHE A 400 0.95 27.32 0.47
CA PHE A 400 1.07 26.12 1.30
C PHE A 400 1.44 24.88 0.51
N VAL A 401 2.15 23.97 1.18
CA VAL A 401 2.34 22.58 0.74
C VAL A 401 1.72 21.65 1.79
N TYR A 402 0.74 20.85 1.38
CA TYR A 402 0.19 19.77 2.18
C TYR A 402 0.89 18.46 1.85
N CYS A 403 1.32 17.75 2.88
CA CYS A 403 1.95 16.45 2.84
C CYS A 403 1.02 15.41 3.47
N HIS A 404 0.60 14.42 2.67
CA HIS A 404 -0.36 13.38 3.03
C HIS A 404 0.37 12.04 3.16
N TYR A 405 0.51 11.55 4.39
CA TYR A 405 1.04 10.23 4.69
C TYR A 405 -0.15 9.27 4.77
N LEU A 406 -0.28 8.44 3.74
CA LEU A 406 -1.34 7.46 3.61
C LEU A 406 -0.83 6.14 4.17
N VAL A 407 -1.45 5.65 5.25
CA VAL A 407 -0.90 4.54 6.04
C VAL A 407 -1.84 3.32 5.97
N PRO A 408 -1.83 2.57 4.85
CA PRO A 408 -2.60 1.34 4.74
C PRO A 408 -2.02 0.27 5.66
N GLU A 409 -2.90 -0.50 6.31
CA GLU A 409 -2.52 -1.55 7.24
C GLU A 409 -3.40 -2.79 7.05
N VAL A 410 -2.83 -3.96 7.36
CA VAL A 410 -3.53 -5.25 7.32
C VAL A 410 -3.37 -5.93 8.67
N PRO A 411 -4.15 -5.55 9.68
CA PRO A 411 -4.16 -6.25 10.95
C PRO A 411 -4.57 -7.72 10.77
N PRO A 412 -4.13 -8.64 11.63
CA PRO A 412 -4.48 -10.06 11.51
C PRO A 412 -5.97 -10.40 11.58
N ASP A 413 -6.75 -9.55 12.25
CA ASP A 413 -8.17 -9.74 12.58
C ASP A 413 -9.10 -8.82 11.78
N GLU A 414 -8.55 -7.98 10.90
CA GLU A 414 -9.30 -7.04 10.07
C GLU A 414 -9.02 -7.27 8.58
N THR A 415 -9.97 -6.94 7.71
CA THR A 415 -9.77 -7.04 6.26
C THR A 415 -8.89 -5.93 5.71
N TRP A 416 -8.90 -4.77 6.39
CA TRP A 416 -8.03 -3.63 6.18
C TRP A 416 -8.13 -2.69 7.39
N ALA A 417 -7.08 -1.93 7.64
CA ALA A 417 -7.10 -0.73 8.47
C ALA A 417 -6.40 0.42 7.72
N PHE A 418 -6.66 1.66 8.14
CA PHE A 418 -6.07 2.82 7.49
C PHE A 418 -5.85 3.95 8.50
N ASP A 419 -4.65 4.49 8.52
CA ASP A 419 -4.31 5.69 9.26
C ASP A 419 -3.82 6.78 8.29
N GLU A 420 -3.89 8.03 8.73
CA GLU A 420 -3.58 9.19 7.91
C GLU A 420 -2.87 10.24 8.75
N THR A 421 -1.80 10.82 8.20
CA THR A 421 -1.20 12.03 8.75
C THR A 421 -1.20 13.09 7.66
N THR A 422 -1.74 14.25 8.00
CA THR A 422 -1.62 15.43 7.15
C THR A 422 -0.79 16.48 7.85
N GLN A 423 0.26 16.92 7.16
CA GLN A 423 1.11 18.02 7.57
C GLN A 423 0.98 19.14 6.55
N TRP A 424 0.93 20.38 7.00
CA TRP A 424 0.98 21.54 6.11
C TRP A 424 2.24 22.36 6.40
N LEU A 425 2.81 22.93 5.34
CA LEU A 425 4.05 23.69 5.37
C LEU A 425 3.76 25.08 4.77
N PRO A 426 3.87 26.16 5.54
CA PRO A 426 3.73 27.51 5.00
C PRO A 426 4.97 27.87 4.18
N ILE A 427 4.77 28.41 2.97
CA ILE A 427 5.86 28.92 2.13
C ILE A 427 5.83 30.44 2.12
N ARG A 428 4.74 31.03 1.61
CA ARG A 428 4.46 32.47 1.68
C ARG A 428 2.96 32.68 1.94
N PRO A 429 2.47 32.30 3.13
CA PRO A 429 1.05 32.42 3.44
C PRO A 429 0.66 33.90 3.53
N ASP A 430 -0.31 34.31 2.73
CA ASP A 430 -0.76 35.71 2.66
C ASP A 430 -2.29 35.79 2.66
N ARG A 431 -2.98 34.83 2.03
CA ARG A 431 -4.42 34.90 1.77
C ARG A 431 -5.19 33.72 2.34
N LEU A 432 -4.53 32.59 2.58
CA LEU A 432 -5.16 31.39 3.10
C LEU A 432 -4.77 31.10 4.55
N THR A 433 -5.76 30.63 5.30
CA THR A 433 -5.51 29.87 6.54
C THR A 433 -5.37 28.40 6.16
N PRO A 434 -4.38 27.67 6.69
CA PRO A 434 -4.24 26.26 6.38
C PRO A 434 -5.45 25.47 6.87
N MET A 435 -5.87 24.49 6.09
CA MET A 435 -6.87 23.50 6.49
C MET A 435 -6.22 22.56 7.52
N THR A 436 -6.56 22.75 8.79
CA THR A 436 -5.97 21.97 9.89
C THR A 436 -6.53 20.55 9.99
N ASP A 437 -7.78 20.35 9.56
CA ASP A 437 -8.49 19.07 9.67
C ASP A 437 -8.64 18.40 8.30
N LEU A 438 -7.52 18.25 7.58
CA LEU A 438 -7.50 17.79 6.19
C LEU A 438 -7.11 16.32 6.08
N PHE A 439 -8.04 15.43 6.40
CA PHE A 439 -7.95 14.03 6.01
C PHE A 439 -8.71 13.76 4.71
N LEU A 440 -8.07 13.02 3.81
CA LEU A 440 -8.58 12.66 2.50
C LEU A 440 -9.32 11.33 2.54
N ILE A 441 -8.83 10.36 3.33
CA ILE A 441 -9.34 8.99 3.32
C ILE A 441 -10.09 8.67 4.61
N THR A 442 -9.51 9.01 5.75
CA THR A 442 -10.14 8.73 7.05
C THR A 442 -11.42 9.57 7.23
N PRO A 443 -12.47 9.01 7.86
CA PRO A 443 -13.74 9.71 8.02
C PRO A 443 -13.64 10.85 9.05
N PRO A 444 -14.48 11.89 8.97
CA PRO A 444 -14.43 13.03 9.89
C PRO A 444 -14.62 12.65 11.36
N GLU A 445 -15.31 11.55 11.63
CA GLU A 445 -15.55 11.01 12.97
C GLU A 445 -14.31 10.31 13.55
N ALA A 446 -13.28 10.05 12.73
CA ALA A 446 -12.04 9.46 13.19
C ALA A 446 -11.30 10.44 14.12
N HIS A 447 -10.76 9.92 15.22
CA HIS A 447 -9.96 10.74 16.14
C HIS A 447 -8.67 11.21 15.45
N MET A 448 -8.59 12.50 15.17
CA MET A 448 -7.34 13.13 14.77
C MET A 448 -6.37 13.13 15.95
N ARG A 449 -5.17 12.57 15.76
CA ARG A 449 -4.07 12.74 16.71
C ARG A 449 -3.20 13.92 16.31
N HIS A 450 -2.72 14.66 17.30
CA HIS A 450 -1.69 15.66 17.08
C HIS A 450 -0.34 14.99 16.82
N GLY A 451 0.32 15.41 15.75
CA GLY A 451 1.63 14.90 15.34
C GLY A 451 1.54 13.73 14.36
N GLY A 452 2.71 13.25 13.93
CA GLY A 452 2.80 12.23 12.88
C GLY A 452 2.48 10.83 13.36
N HIS A 453 2.10 9.95 12.43
CA HIS A 453 1.69 8.59 12.78
C HIS A 453 2.79 7.75 13.46
N TRP A 454 4.04 8.11 13.19
CA TRP A 454 5.26 7.53 13.75
C TRP A 454 5.56 7.95 15.19
N LEU A 455 4.86 8.95 15.73
CA LEU A 455 4.95 9.26 17.14
C LEU A 455 4.21 8.16 17.88
N ALA A 456 4.96 7.33 18.62
CA ALA A 456 4.43 6.20 19.35
C ALA A 456 3.12 6.60 20.03
N SER A 457 2.04 5.87 19.69
CA SER A 457 0.95 5.80 20.64
C SER A 457 1.59 5.20 21.89
N ARG A 458 1.57 5.94 23.01
CA ARG A 458 1.76 5.30 24.31
C ARG A 458 0.63 4.27 24.41
N ARG A 459 0.87 3.04 23.96
CA ARG A 459 0.05 1.88 24.29
C ARG A 459 0.63 1.28 25.55
#